data_AF-A0A3R6WH87-F1
#
_entry.id   AF-A0A3R6WH87-F1
#
_cell.length_a   1.000
_cell.length_b   1.000
_cell.length_c   1.000
_cell.angle_alpha   90.00
_cell.angle_beta   90.00
_cell.angle_gamma   90.00
#
_symmetry.space_group_name_H-M   'P 1'
#
loop_
_entity.id
_entity.type
_entity.pdbx_description
1 polymer ?
#
loop_
_entity_poly.entity_id
_entity_poly.type
_entity_poly.pdbx_seq_one_letter_code
_entity_poly.pdbx_strand_id
1 'polypeptide(L)'
;YVCAPYECRLVFTAIPSAYTRFLRVMLVDESPVFHVADDLNDAIEWSENELLRRYKVESTLQKEPSLPKEHAFLARLHNLSPAQPLSVLEKLLEYFDRQVLHGDVQVSEGAMVGELCLLTGEKRKTTVVTMERCVVYVLTEARFKDMLDKDSLLAFVFQGIALRYVSLRLQYVGNRIWETKCLPI
;
A
#
# COMPACT_ATOMS: atom_id res chain seq x y z
N TYR A 1 17.14 -5.36 -24.09
CA TYR A 1 17.52 -4.42 -23.01
C TYR A 1 17.83 -5.23 -21.77
N VAL A 2 19.08 -5.22 -21.34
CA VAL A 2 19.55 -5.94 -20.14
C VAL A 2 19.15 -5.09 -18.94
N CYS A 3 18.31 -5.63 -18.04
CA CYS A 3 17.95 -4.96 -16.80
C CYS A 3 19.23 -4.63 -16.02
N ALA A 4 19.38 -3.38 -15.58
CA ALA A 4 20.34 -3.03 -14.56
C ALA A 4 20.07 -3.91 -13.33
N PRO A 5 21.11 -4.45 -12.66
CA PRO A 5 20.95 -5.28 -11.49
C PRO A 5 20.35 -4.41 -10.38
N TYR A 6 19.03 -4.41 -10.25
CA TYR A 6 18.41 -4.08 -8.98
C TYR A 6 19.05 -5.01 -7.94
N GLU A 7 19.45 -4.47 -6.79
CA GLU A 7 19.91 -5.25 -5.64
C GLU A 7 18.75 -6.12 -5.11
N CYS A 8 18.37 -7.14 -5.87
CA CYS A 8 17.33 -8.08 -5.52
C CYS A 8 17.83 -8.93 -4.36
N ARG A 9 17.30 -8.69 -3.17
CA ARG A 9 17.55 -9.52 -2.00
C ARG A 9 16.52 -10.64 -1.95
N LEU A 10 16.99 -11.87 -1.83
CA LEU A 10 16.15 -13.06 -1.84
C LEU A 10 16.01 -13.59 -0.41
N VAL A 11 14.76 -13.77 0.03
CA VAL A 11 14.42 -14.35 1.32
C VAL A 11 13.71 -15.68 1.08
N PHE A 12 14.24 -16.76 1.66
CA PHE A 12 13.66 -18.10 1.57
C PHE A 12 13.15 -18.54 2.93
N THR A 13 11.97 -19.16 2.96
CA THR A 13 11.31 -19.67 4.17
C THR A 13 11.10 -21.18 4.10
N ALA A 14 11.19 -21.88 5.23
CA ALA A 14 10.81 -23.28 5.37
C ALA A 14 11.56 -24.25 4.42
N ILE A 15 12.87 -24.07 4.26
CA ILE A 15 13.70 -24.97 3.43
C ILE A 15 13.80 -26.33 4.13
N PRO A 16 13.37 -27.45 3.51
CA PRO A 16 13.43 -28.77 4.13
C PRO A 16 14.87 -29.17 4.44
N SER A 17 15.08 -29.88 5.55
CA SER A 17 16.41 -30.28 6.02
C SER A 17 17.24 -31.06 4.99
N ALA A 18 16.59 -31.77 4.06
CA ALA A 18 17.23 -32.47 2.93
C ALA A 18 18.00 -31.54 1.97
N TYR A 19 17.66 -30.24 1.92
CA TYR A 19 18.27 -29.24 1.06
C TYR A 19 19.31 -28.37 1.77
N THR A 20 19.59 -28.59 3.06
CA THR A 20 20.63 -27.85 3.80
C THR A 20 22.03 -27.99 3.19
N ARG A 21 22.28 -29.08 2.45
CA ARG A 21 23.53 -29.27 1.70
C ARG A 21 23.66 -28.33 0.50
N PHE A 22 22.55 -27.90 -0.11
CA PHE A 22 22.52 -26.88 -1.17
C PHE A 22 22.83 -25.48 -0.63
N LEU A 23 22.39 -25.18 0.59
CA LEU A 23 22.66 -23.90 1.26
C LEU A 23 24.17 -23.66 1.45
N ARG A 24 24.93 -24.68 1.87
CA ARG A 24 26.39 -24.54 2.09
C ARG A 24 27.24 -24.41 0.81
N VAL A 25 26.71 -24.80 -0.35
CA VAL A 25 27.50 -24.89 -1.60
C VAL A 25 27.24 -23.71 -2.54
N MET A 26 26.03 -23.13 -2.52
CA MET A 26 25.70 -21.97 -3.37
C MET A 26 25.70 -20.63 -2.64
N LEU A 27 25.65 -20.61 -1.31
CA LEU A 27 25.60 -19.38 -0.54
C LEU A 27 26.97 -19.12 0.05
N VAL A 28 27.63 -18.14 -0.54
CA VAL A 28 28.76 -17.47 0.09
C VAL A 28 28.28 -17.01 1.46
N ASP A 29 28.99 -17.45 2.51
CA ASP A 29 28.82 -16.96 3.87
C ASP A 29 28.57 -15.44 3.87
N GLU A 30 27.52 -15.04 4.57
CA GLU A 30 27.21 -13.65 4.93
C GLU A 30 27.19 -12.64 3.77
N SER A 31 26.43 -12.93 2.70
CA SER A 31 26.07 -11.88 1.74
C SER A 31 24.83 -11.09 2.20
N PRO A 32 24.85 -9.75 2.20
CA PRO A 32 23.70 -8.91 2.58
C PRO A 32 22.52 -9.04 1.60
N VAL A 33 22.69 -9.78 0.50
CA VAL A 33 21.70 -10.00 -0.55
C VAL A 33 20.83 -11.22 -0.27
N PHE A 34 21.17 -12.05 0.73
CA PHE A 34 20.53 -13.35 0.92
C PHE A 34 20.20 -13.64 2.39
N HIS A 35 18.96 -14.05 2.67
CA HIS A 35 18.51 -14.43 4.01
C HIS A 35 17.66 -15.71 3.98
N VAL A 36 17.92 -16.63 4.91
CA VAL A 36 17.11 -17.85 5.12
C VAL A 36 16.51 -17.74 6.49
N ALA A 37 15.19 -17.82 6.54
CA ALA A 37 14.43 -17.82 7.78
C ALA A 37 13.86 -19.22 8.03
N ASP A 38 13.76 -19.58 9.31
CA ASP A 38 13.25 -20.87 9.73
C ASP A 38 11.75 -21.00 9.41
N ASP A 39 11.01 -19.91 9.57
CA ASP A 39 9.61 -19.80 9.16
C ASP A 39 9.26 -18.45 8.51
N LEU A 40 7.98 -18.31 8.15
CA LEU A 40 7.48 -17.12 7.45
C LEU A 40 7.50 -15.87 8.34
N ASN A 41 7.26 -16.01 9.64
CA ASN A 41 7.22 -14.86 10.55
C ASN A 41 8.63 -14.29 10.73
N ASP A 42 9.63 -15.16 10.88
CA ASP A 42 11.04 -14.75 10.97
C ASP A 42 11.51 -14.03 9.69
N ALA A 43 11.08 -14.51 8.51
CA ALA A 43 11.38 -13.83 7.24
C ALA A 43 10.74 -12.44 7.13
N ILE A 44 9.50 -12.31 7.61
CA ILE A 44 8.79 -11.03 7.64
C ILE A 44 9.49 -10.07 8.60
N GLU A 45 9.80 -10.51 9.82
CA GLU A 45 10.50 -9.70 10.82
C GLU A 45 11.87 -9.23 10.32
N TRP A 46 12.65 -10.12 9.68
CA TRP A 46 13.92 -9.72 9.09
C TRP A 46 13.75 -8.67 7.99
N SER A 47 12.75 -8.86 7.12
CA SER A 47 12.43 -7.91 6.04
C SER A 47 12.00 -6.55 6.58
N GLU A 48 11.17 -6.52 7.63
CA GLU A 48 10.75 -5.29 8.30
C GLU A 48 11.92 -4.56 8.96
N ASN A 49 12.79 -5.28 9.67
CA ASN A 49 13.95 -4.70 10.34
C ASN A 49 14.93 -4.06 9.34
N GLU A 50 15.17 -4.69 8.18
CA GLU A 50 16.04 -4.12 7.16
C GLU A 50 15.41 -2.89 6.48
N LEU A 51 14.09 -2.90 6.24
CA LEU A 51 13.36 -1.72 5.75
C LEU A 51 13.44 -0.55 6.75
N LEU A 52 13.25 -0.82 8.04
CA LEU A 52 13.37 0.18 9.09
C LEU A 52 14.79 0.73 9.20
N ARG A 53 15.81 -0.11 9.01
CA ARG A 53 17.21 0.32 8.99
C ARG A 53 17.50 1.26 7.83
N ARG A 54 17.00 0.96 6.63
CA ARG A 54 17.12 1.86 5.46
C ARG A 54 16.37 3.17 5.67
N TYR A 55 15.17 3.11 6.25
CA TYR A 55 14.37 4.30 6.54
C TYR A 55 15.04 5.24 7.55
N LYS A 56 15.71 4.69 8.57
CA LYS A 56 16.51 5.49 9.52
C LYS A 56 17.71 6.18 8.85
N VAL A 57 18.30 5.55 7.83
CA VAL A 57 19.43 6.10 7.05
C VAL A 57 18.96 7.12 6.00
N GLU A 58 17.78 6.96 5.42
CA GLU A 58 17.20 7.86 4.40
C GLU A 58 16.43 9.06 4.99
N SER A 59 16.35 9.21 6.31
CA SER A 59 15.64 10.35 6.94
C SER A 59 16.29 11.73 6.75
N THR A 60 17.32 11.83 5.88
CA THR A 60 17.80 13.07 5.27
C THR A 60 17.05 13.46 3.99
N LEU A 61 15.86 12.90 3.73
CA LEU A 61 14.96 13.39 2.69
C LEU A 61 14.48 14.80 3.03
N GLN A 62 15.00 15.77 2.28
CA GLN A 62 14.55 17.15 2.30
C GLN A 62 13.03 17.19 2.08
N LYS A 63 12.33 17.90 2.96
CA LYS A 63 10.90 18.21 2.82
C LYS A 63 10.69 18.94 1.50
N GLU A 64 10.23 18.24 0.47
CA GLU A 64 9.64 18.91 -0.68
C GLU A 64 8.39 19.69 -0.26
N PRO A 65 8.16 20.87 -0.85
CA PRO A 65 7.10 21.76 -0.41
C PRO A 65 5.73 21.10 -0.57
N SER A 66 4.91 21.21 0.47
CA SER A 66 3.52 20.76 0.48
C SER A 66 2.76 21.36 -0.70
N LEU A 67 2.17 20.51 -1.55
CA LEU A 67 1.29 20.93 -2.64
C LEU A 67 0.14 21.83 -2.13
N PRO A 68 -0.28 22.85 -2.90
CA PRO A 68 -1.39 23.73 -2.55
C PRO A 68 -2.69 22.97 -2.25
N LYS A 69 -3.53 23.55 -1.38
CA LYS A 69 -4.77 22.95 -0.82
C LYS A 69 -5.79 22.43 -1.84
N GLU A 70 -5.72 22.81 -3.12
CA GLU A 70 -6.56 22.24 -4.18
C GLU A 70 -6.21 20.79 -4.54
N HIS A 71 -5.06 20.30 -4.07
CA HIS A 71 -4.57 18.96 -4.31
C HIS A 71 -4.52 18.09 -3.03
N ALA A 72 -5.40 18.32 -2.05
CA ALA A 72 -5.46 17.49 -0.83
C ALA A 72 -5.59 15.98 -1.16
N PHE A 73 -6.34 15.64 -2.22
CA PHE A 73 -6.47 14.27 -2.70
C PHE A 73 -5.18 13.75 -3.34
N LEU A 74 -4.53 14.53 -4.20
CA LEU A 74 -3.27 14.14 -4.85
C LEU A 74 -2.13 14.02 -3.84
N ALA A 75 -2.06 14.91 -2.86
CA ALA A 75 -1.15 14.82 -1.73
C ALA A 75 -1.41 13.54 -0.91
N ARG A 76 -2.67 13.12 -0.77
CA ARG A 76 -3.01 11.85 -0.13
C ARG A 76 -2.57 10.64 -0.94
N LEU A 77 -2.78 10.64 -2.26
CA LEU A 77 -2.27 9.57 -3.14
C LEU A 77 -0.74 9.48 -3.06
N HIS A 78 -0.06 10.63 -3.05
CA HIS A 78 1.39 10.71 -2.88
C HIS A 78 1.84 10.14 -1.53
N ASN A 79 1.17 10.49 -0.43
CA ASN A 79 1.50 9.94 0.89
C ASN A 79 1.28 8.41 0.98
N LEU A 80 0.34 7.87 0.20
CA LEU A 80 0.10 6.44 0.08
C LEU A 80 1.03 5.76 -0.93
N SER A 81 1.73 6.51 -1.78
CA SER A 81 2.68 5.98 -2.76
C SER A 81 3.82 6.97 -3.03
N PRO A 82 4.69 7.22 -2.03
CA PRO A 82 5.70 8.28 -2.11
C PRO A 82 6.81 8.00 -3.14
N ALA A 83 6.93 6.74 -3.57
CA ALA A 83 7.88 6.35 -4.61
C ALA A 83 7.37 6.63 -6.04
N GLN A 84 6.09 7.01 -6.19
CA GLN A 84 5.51 7.24 -7.51
C GLN A 84 5.72 8.70 -7.96
N PRO A 85 6.15 8.93 -9.21
CA PRO A 85 6.24 10.28 -9.76
C PRO A 85 4.88 10.99 -9.71
N LEU A 86 4.88 12.29 -9.42
CA LEU A 86 3.64 13.09 -9.36
C LEU A 86 2.82 12.99 -10.64
N SER A 87 3.48 12.96 -11.81
CA SER A 87 2.83 12.83 -13.12
C SER A 87 2.06 11.52 -13.30
N VAL A 88 2.47 10.44 -12.63
CA VAL A 88 1.73 9.16 -12.62
C VAL A 88 0.47 9.28 -11.78
N LEU A 89 0.56 9.98 -10.64
CA LEU A 89 -0.58 10.21 -9.75
C LEU A 89 -1.60 11.18 -10.36
N GLU A 90 -1.14 12.18 -11.12
CA GLU A 90 -1.98 13.09 -11.89
C GLU A 90 -2.75 12.34 -12.98
N LYS A 91 -2.07 11.48 -13.76
CA LYS A 91 -2.75 10.62 -14.74
C LYS A 91 -3.73 9.65 -14.09
N LEU A 92 -3.37 9.08 -12.94
CA LEU A 92 -4.28 8.23 -12.18
C LEU A 92 -5.55 9.02 -11.80
N LEU A 93 -5.40 10.29 -11.42
CA LEU A 93 -6.53 11.14 -11.04
C LEU A 93 -7.52 11.40 -12.18
N GLU A 94 -7.07 11.38 -13.45
CA GLU A 94 -7.94 11.55 -14.62
C GLU A 94 -9.02 10.47 -14.74
N TYR A 95 -8.81 9.31 -14.13
CA TYR A 95 -9.80 8.23 -14.08
C TYR A 95 -10.88 8.42 -13.00
N PHE A 96 -10.73 9.42 -12.12
CA PHE A 96 -11.68 9.69 -11.05
C PHE A 96 -12.63 10.82 -11.42
N ASP A 97 -13.93 10.57 -11.26
CA ASP A 97 -14.95 11.58 -11.41
C ASP A 97 -15.09 12.38 -10.11
N ARG A 98 -14.87 13.70 -10.18
CA ARG A 98 -15.08 14.61 -9.03
C ARG A 98 -16.57 14.87 -8.84
N GLN A 99 -17.09 14.56 -7.66
CA GLN A 99 -18.49 14.76 -7.30
C GLN A 99 -18.62 15.53 -5.99
N VAL A 100 -19.75 16.22 -5.81
CA VAL A 100 -20.11 16.90 -4.56
C VAL A 100 -21.31 16.18 -3.96
N LEU A 101 -21.20 15.73 -2.71
CA LEU A 101 -22.23 14.96 -2.01
C LEU A 101 -22.82 15.73 -0.82
N HIS A 102 -24.04 15.35 -0.42
CA HIS A 102 -24.80 15.86 0.73
C HIS A 102 -25.42 14.66 1.50
N GLY A 103 -25.39 14.59 2.83
CA GLY A 103 -25.83 13.39 3.59
C GLY A 103 -25.57 13.39 5.11
N ASP A 104 -25.60 12.20 5.75
CA ASP A 104 -25.78 12.00 7.23
C ASP A 104 -24.86 10.92 7.90
N VAL A 105 -23.63 10.65 7.42
CA VAL A 105 -22.64 9.72 8.05
C VAL A 105 -21.23 10.32 8.02
N GLN A 106 -20.46 10.09 9.08
CA GLN A 106 -19.16 10.71 9.30
C GLN A 106 -18.05 9.96 8.56
N VAL A 107 -17.62 10.50 7.42
CA VAL A 107 -16.40 10.06 6.72
C VAL A 107 -15.33 11.13 6.91
N SER A 108 -14.17 10.74 7.45
CA SER A 108 -13.05 11.66 7.63
C SER A 108 -12.45 12.09 6.29
N GLU A 109 -11.98 13.33 6.20
CA GLU A 109 -11.24 13.81 5.04
C GLU A 109 -10.05 12.88 4.72
N GLY A 110 -9.87 12.58 3.43
CA GLY A 110 -8.82 11.67 2.95
C GLY A 110 -9.07 10.19 3.22
N ALA A 111 -10.28 9.80 3.66
CA ALA A 111 -10.69 8.42 3.68
C ALA A 111 -10.94 7.89 2.26
N MET A 112 -10.56 6.64 2.03
CA MET A 112 -10.90 5.87 0.83
C MET A 112 -11.94 4.83 1.24
N VAL A 113 -12.98 4.66 0.44
CA VAL A 113 -14.05 3.71 0.75
C VAL A 113 -14.49 2.98 -0.51
N GLY A 114 -14.71 1.66 -0.37
CA GLY A 114 -15.17 0.81 -1.45
C GLY A 114 -14.04 0.24 -2.32
N GLU A 115 -12.79 0.54 -1.99
CA GLU A 115 -11.58 0.07 -2.65
C GLU A 115 -11.50 -1.46 -2.67
N LEU A 116 -11.77 -2.12 -1.53
CA LEU A 116 -11.75 -3.57 -1.47
C LEU A 116 -12.80 -4.18 -2.38
N CYS A 117 -14.04 -3.67 -2.35
CA CYS A 117 -15.13 -4.16 -3.20
C CYS A 117 -14.84 -3.95 -4.69
N LEU A 118 -14.21 -2.82 -5.05
CA LEU A 118 -13.81 -2.53 -6.42
C LEU A 118 -12.75 -3.53 -6.91
N LEU A 119 -11.77 -3.88 -6.06
CA LEU A 119 -10.67 -4.79 -6.41
C LEU A 119 -11.08 -6.27 -6.40
N THR A 120 -11.98 -6.69 -5.50
CA THR A 120 -12.34 -8.11 -5.33
C THR A 120 -13.64 -8.48 -6.03
N GLY A 121 -14.44 -7.51 -6.45
CA GLY A 121 -15.80 -7.73 -6.95
C GLY A 121 -16.79 -8.16 -5.88
N GLU A 122 -16.41 -8.13 -4.59
CA GLU A 122 -17.32 -8.45 -3.49
C GLU A 122 -18.43 -7.40 -3.36
N LYS A 123 -19.59 -7.84 -2.84
CA LYS A 123 -20.69 -6.92 -2.50
C LYS A 123 -20.26 -5.92 -1.44
N ARG A 124 -20.82 -4.71 -1.52
CA ARG A 124 -20.61 -3.65 -0.52
C ARG A 124 -20.98 -4.14 0.87
N LYS A 125 -20.06 -3.97 1.82
CA LYS A 125 -20.27 -4.34 3.22
C LYS A 125 -20.80 -3.18 4.07
N THR A 126 -20.72 -1.95 3.56
CA THR A 126 -21.09 -0.73 4.27
C THR A 126 -21.75 0.26 3.31
N THR A 127 -22.70 1.04 3.84
CA THR A 127 -23.28 2.21 3.16
C THR A 127 -22.55 3.46 3.63
N VAL A 128 -22.19 4.33 2.69
CA VAL A 128 -21.55 5.62 2.97
C VAL A 128 -22.49 6.74 2.56
N VAL A 129 -22.72 7.67 3.49
CA VAL A 129 -23.39 8.96 3.24
C VAL A 129 -22.56 10.06 3.90
N THR A 130 -22.74 11.33 3.54
CA THR A 130 -21.76 12.39 3.84
C THR A 130 -22.35 13.52 4.69
N MET A 131 -22.04 13.63 5.99
CA MET A 131 -22.66 14.60 6.93
C MET A 131 -22.79 16.06 6.45
N GLU A 132 -21.81 16.50 5.68
CA GLU A 132 -21.72 17.87 5.20
C GLU A 132 -21.42 17.84 3.71
N ARG A 133 -21.53 19.00 3.07
CA ARG A 133 -21.11 19.16 1.68
C ARG A 133 -19.64 18.76 1.57
N CYS A 134 -19.37 17.64 0.91
CA CYS A 134 -18.00 17.18 0.70
C CYS A 134 -17.72 16.94 -0.78
N VAL A 135 -16.44 17.01 -1.13
CA VAL A 135 -15.93 16.70 -2.47
C VAL A 135 -15.35 15.29 -2.42
N VAL A 136 -15.83 14.43 -3.30
CA VAL A 136 -15.32 13.06 -3.45
C VAL A 136 -14.77 12.84 -4.85
N TYR A 137 -13.77 11.98 -4.94
CA TYR A 137 -13.21 11.50 -6.20
C TYR A 137 -13.64 10.04 -6.35
N VAL A 138 -14.41 9.75 -7.40
CA VAL A 138 -15.06 8.44 -7.59
C VAL A 138 -14.41 7.71 -8.75
N LEU A 139 -13.78 6.57 -8.47
CA LEU A 139 -13.38 5.60 -9.48
C LEU A 139 -14.48 4.56 -9.62
N THR A 140 -15.17 4.56 -10.76
CA THR A 140 -16.23 3.58 -11.04
C THR A 140 -15.63 2.26 -11.56
N GLU A 141 -16.40 1.17 -11.45
CA GLU A 141 -15.98 -0.14 -11.98
C GLU A 141 -15.71 -0.07 -13.50
N ALA A 142 -16.51 0.67 -14.25
CA ALA A 142 -16.31 0.85 -15.69
C ALA A 142 -15.00 1.58 -15.99
N ARG A 143 -14.69 2.66 -15.24
CA ARG A 143 -13.43 3.41 -15.38
C ARG A 143 -12.23 2.58 -14.95
N PHE A 144 -12.38 1.75 -13.92
CA PHE A 144 -11.33 0.85 -13.48
C PHE A 144 -11.05 -0.25 -14.51
N LYS A 145 -12.08 -0.82 -15.14
CA LYS A 145 -11.91 -1.75 -16.27
C LYS A 145 -11.22 -1.08 -17.46
N ASP A 146 -11.63 0.14 -17.81
CA ASP A 146 -10.96 0.92 -18.86
C ASP A 146 -9.48 1.16 -18.53
N MET A 147 -9.15 1.45 -17.27
CA MET A 147 -7.79 1.61 -16.78
C MET A 147 -6.98 0.30 -16.88
N LEU A 148 -7.58 -0.85 -16.54
CA LEU A 148 -6.92 -2.15 -16.67
C LEU A 148 -6.56 -2.46 -18.12
N ASP A 149 -7.44 -2.11 -19.06
CA ASP A 149 -7.26 -2.38 -20.49
C ASP A 149 -6.25 -1.43 -21.15
N LYS A 150 -6.28 -0.14 -20.79
CA LYS A 150 -5.48 0.91 -21.45
C LYS A 150 -4.18 1.24 -20.74
N ASP A 151 -4.19 1.23 -19.40
CA ASP A 151 -3.14 1.78 -18.54
C ASP A 151 -2.89 0.85 -17.35
N SER A 152 -2.47 -0.40 -17.61
CA SER A 152 -2.24 -1.43 -16.59
C SER A 152 -1.26 -1.00 -15.48
N LEU A 153 -0.30 -0.12 -15.78
CA LEU A 153 0.57 0.49 -14.78
C LEU A 153 -0.21 1.35 -13.78
N LEU A 154 -1.18 2.15 -14.23
CA LEU A 154 -2.00 2.98 -13.33
C LEU A 154 -2.91 2.12 -12.47
N ALA A 155 -3.44 1.02 -13.03
CA ALA A 155 -4.21 0.06 -12.26
C ALA A 155 -3.36 -0.62 -11.17
N PHE A 156 -2.11 -0.99 -11.49
CA PHE A 156 -1.16 -1.52 -10.51
C PHE A 156 -0.83 -0.49 -9.41
N VAL A 157 -0.62 0.77 -9.77
CA VAL A 157 -0.38 1.86 -8.80
C VAL A 157 -1.60 2.05 -7.89
N PHE A 158 -2.81 2.07 -8.45
CA PHE A 158 -4.05 2.16 -7.67
C PHE A 158 -4.20 0.98 -6.71
N GLN A 159 -3.96 -0.24 -7.17
CA GLN A 159 -4.00 -1.44 -6.33
C GLN A 159 -3.00 -1.34 -5.17
N GLY A 160 -1.78 -0.87 -5.42
CA GLY A 160 -0.78 -0.65 -4.37
C GLY A 160 -1.23 0.39 -3.33
N ILE A 161 -1.83 1.49 -3.78
CA ILE A 161 -2.39 2.53 -2.91
C ILE A 161 -3.52 1.97 -2.03
N ALA A 162 -4.45 1.24 -2.64
CA ALA A 162 -5.58 0.62 -1.94
C ALA A 162 -5.11 -0.41 -0.90
N LEU A 163 -4.17 -1.28 -1.25
CA LEU A 163 -3.58 -2.25 -0.32
C LEU A 163 -2.91 -1.55 0.85
N ARG A 164 -2.08 -0.53 0.60
CA ARG A 164 -1.43 0.23 1.69
C ARG A 164 -2.46 0.91 2.59
N TYR A 165 -3.52 1.49 2.02
CA TYR A 165 -4.59 2.11 2.78
C TYR A 165 -5.31 1.11 3.69
N VAL A 166 -5.68 -0.05 3.16
CA VAL A 166 -6.34 -1.14 3.92
C VAL A 166 -5.43 -1.65 5.03
N SER A 167 -4.13 -1.86 4.76
CA SER A 167 -3.16 -2.29 5.78
C SER A 167 -3.05 -1.29 6.93
N LEU A 168 -2.97 0.02 6.65
CA LEU A 168 -2.95 1.06 7.68
C LEU A 168 -4.25 1.09 8.51
N ARG A 169 -5.40 0.86 7.87
CA ARG A 169 -6.71 0.78 8.55
C ARG A 169 -6.80 -0.44 9.44
N LEU A 170 -6.32 -1.60 8.98
CA LEU A 170 -6.25 -2.83 9.77
C LEU A 170 -5.36 -2.65 11.00
N GLN A 171 -4.18 -2.07 10.84
CA GLN A 171 -3.29 -1.75 11.96
C GLN A 171 -3.95 -0.81 12.97
N TYR A 172 -4.58 0.28 12.49
CA TYR A 172 -5.28 1.23 13.37
C TYR A 172 -6.41 0.58 14.17
N VAL A 173 -7.25 -0.23 13.51
CA VAL A 173 -8.35 -0.95 14.17
C VAL A 173 -7.80 -2.01 15.12
N GLY A 174 -6.77 -2.76 14.72
CA GLY A 174 -6.11 -3.76 15.54
C GLY A 174 -5.53 -3.16 16.83
N ASN A 175 -4.80 -2.04 16.71
CA ASN A 175 -4.26 -1.31 17.87
C ASN A 175 -5.37 -0.85 18.80
N ARG A 176 -6.48 -0.33 18.27
CA ARG A 176 -7.62 0.07 19.10
C ARG A 176 -8.27 -1.10 19.84
N ILE A 177 -8.47 -2.24 19.18
CA ILE A 177 -9.02 -3.46 19.82
C ILE A 177 -8.10 -3.94 20.95
N TRP A 178 -6.79 -3.93 20.69
CA TRP A 178 -5.77 -4.30 21.67
C TRP A 178 -5.76 -3.35 22.87
N GLU A 179 -5.71 -2.03 22.63
CA GLU A 179 -5.70 -0.99 23.65
C GLU A 179 -6.97 -0.97 24.50
N THR A 180 -8.13 -1.20 23.86
CA THR A 180 -9.42 -1.28 24.57
C THR A 180 -9.59 -2.58 25.34
N LYS A 181 -8.64 -3.52 25.25
CA LYS A 181 -8.70 -4.85 25.88
C LYS A 181 -10.10 -5.41 25.76
N CYS A 182 -10.57 -5.70 24.54
CA CYS A 182 -11.75 -6.54 24.33
C CYS A 182 -11.47 -7.96 24.85
N LEU A 183 -11.23 -8.07 26.15
CA LEU A 183 -11.16 -9.28 26.92
C LEU A 183 -12.58 -9.85 26.95
N PRO A 184 -12.77 -11.14 26.70
CA PRO A 184 -14.03 -11.77 27.01
C PRO A 184 -14.32 -11.57 28.50
N ILE A 185 -15.54 -11.12 28.82
CA ILE A 185 -16.12 -11.25 30.16
C ILE A 185 -16.39 -12.74 30.39
#